data_AF-A0A0A3IXT1-F1
#
_entry.id   AF-A0A0A3IXT1-F1
#
_cell.length_a   1.000
_cell.length_b   1.000
_cell.length_c   1.000
_cell.angle_alpha   90.00
_cell.angle_beta   90.00
_cell.angle_gamma   90.00
#
_symmetry.space_group_name_H-M   'P 1'
#
loop_
_entity.id
_entity.type
_entity.pdbx_description
1 polymer ?
#
loop_
_entity_poly.entity_id
_entity_poly.type
_entity_poly.pdbx_seq_one_letter_code
_entity_poly.pdbx_strand_id
1 'polypeptide(L)'
;MLYVCNDKFERLGFIGNFSYLLWRKKYGPGSEAELHVDVTPKNIELLKKGNIIFRQDDNEAMYVYYRGFNDGDGVDQLVVKCFSLFRWTDRRILWGQYDFNATPEMIMRQAIISTMINPADASRKISQVQLAAAKNIGSAIQQQITDKDVYTVCEN
;
A
#
# COMPACT_ATOMS: atom_id res chain seq x y z
N MET A 1 -8.44 -2.10 -18.38
CA MET A 1 -7.69 -0.84 -18.29
C MET A 1 -7.31 -0.58 -16.83
N LEU A 2 -6.06 -0.21 -16.56
CA LEU A 2 -5.57 0.19 -15.24
C LEU A 2 -5.14 1.66 -15.29
N TYR A 3 -5.55 2.46 -14.31
CA TYR A 3 -5.07 3.83 -14.19
C TYR A 3 -3.76 3.86 -13.41
N VAL A 4 -2.92 4.86 -13.71
CA VAL A 4 -1.63 5.03 -13.06
C VAL A 4 -1.50 6.45 -12.52
N CYS A 5 -1.11 6.60 -11.26
CA CYS A 5 -0.75 7.86 -10.62
C CYS A 5 0.61 7.77 -9.90
N ASN A 6 1.18 8.92 -9.56
CA ASN A 6 2.37 8.98 -8.70
C ASN A 6 2.01 8.84 -7.21
N ASP A 7 3.01 8.89 -6.34
CA ASP A 7 2.86 8.84 -4.88
C ASP A 7 2.08 10.02 -4.28
N LYS A 8 1.93 11.12 -5.03
CA LYS A 8 1.07 12.27 -4.69
C LYS A 8 -0.38 12.11 -5.17
N PHE A 9 -0.73 10.97 -5.76
CA PHE A 9 -2.02 10.66 -6.36
C PHE A 9 -2.37 11.53 -7.58
N GLU A 10 -1.35 12.10 -8.24
CA GLU A 10 -1.51 12.82 -9.50
C GLU A 10 -1.55 11.81 -10.66
N ARG A 11 -2.59 11.87 -11.50
CA ARG A 11 -2.78 10.94 -12.61
C ARG A 11 -1.69 11.11 -13.67
N LEU A 12 -0.96 10.03 -13.95
CA LEU A 12 0.09 9.98 -14.98
C LEU A 12 -0.45 9.42 -16.30
N GLY A 13 -1.38 8.48 -16.25
CA GLY A 13 -1.90 7.83 -17.44
C GLY A 13 -2.71 6.58 -17.17
N PHE A 14 -2.69 5.65 -18.12
CA PHE A 14 -3.34 4.35 -18.01
C PHE A 14 -2.62 3.28 -18.83
N ILE A 15 -2.71 2.04 -18.38
CA ILE A 15 -2.34 0.82 -19.10
C ILE A 15 -3.61 0.25 -19.74
N GLY A 16 -3.67 0.32 -21.07
CA GLY A 16 -4.82 -0.15 -21.85
C GLY A 16 -4.79 -1.66 -22.07
N ASN A 17 -3.61 -2.18 -22.43
CA ASN A 17 -3.38 -3.57 -22.80
C ASN A 17 -2.36 -4.22 -21.86
N PHE A 18 -2.65 -5.45 -21.45
CA PHE A 18 -1.78 -6.32 -20.68
C PHE A 18 -2.08 -7.77 -21.09
N SER A 19 -1.04 -8.59 -21.19
CA SER A 19 -1.20 -10.02 -21.51
C SER A 19 -1.65 -10.83 -20.31
N TYR A 20 -1.34 -10.34 -19.10
CA TYR A 20 -1.68 -10.98 -17.85
C TYR A 20 -1.95 -9.95 -16.75
N LEU A 21 -2.99 -10.20 -15.96
CA LEU A 21 -3.27 -9.48 -14.73
C LEU A 21 -3.78 -10.46 -13.68
N LEU A 22 -3.06 -10.52 -12.57
CA LEU A 22 -3.47 -11.18 -11.34
C LEU A 22 -3.71 -10.10 -10.29
N TRP A 23 -4.93 -10.06 -9.75
CA TRP A 23 -5.31 -9.12 -8.68
C TRP A 23 -5.82 -9.90 -7.48
N ARG A 24 -4.95 -10.19 -6.52
CA ARG A 24 -5.24 -11.01 -5.33
C ARG A 24 -5.66 -10.13 -4.17
N LYS A 25 -6.97 -10.05 -3.94
CA LYS A 25 -7.53 -9.45 -2.73
C LYS A 25 -7.42 -10.39 -1.55
N LYS A 26 -7.06 -9.85 -0.39
CA LYS A 26 -7.17 -10.53 0.90
C LYS A 26 -8.16 -9.77 1.78
N TYR A 27 -8.79 -10.48 2.72
CA TYR A 27 -9.67 -9.85 3.72
C TYR A 27 -8.89 -8.97 4.70
N GLY A 28 -7.60 -9.27 4.91
CA GLY A 28 -6.70 -8.51 5.74
C GLY A 28 -5.61 -7.81 4.94
N PRO A 29 -4.55 -7.35 5.63
CA PRO A 29 -3.38 -6.75 5.02
C PRO A 29 -2.73 -7.66 3.95
N GLY A 30 -2.11 -7.07 2.94
CA GLY A 30 -1.25 -7.81 2.01
C GLY A 30 -1.93 -8.36 0.76
N SER A 31 -2.99 -7.70 0.26
CA SER A 31 -3.39 -7.85 -1.15
C SER A 31 -2.22 -7.48 -2.07
N GLU A 32 -2.14 -8.18 -3.20
CA GLU A 32 -1.04 -8.07 -4.16
C GLU A 32 -1.57 -8.14 -5.59
N ALA A 33 -0.81 -7.58 -6.54
CA ALA A 33 -1.10 -7.76 -7.95
C ALA A 33 0.16 -8.03 -8.76
N GLU A 34 0.00 -8.76 -9.86
CA GLU A 34 1.04 -9.04 -10.83
C GLU A 34 0.49 -8.74 -12.23
N LEU A 35 1.29 -8.05 -13.03
CA LEU A 35 0.93 -7.49 -14.32
C LEU A 35 2.04 -7.78 -15.31
N HIS A 36 1.69 -8.28 -16.49
CA HIS A 36 2.61 -8.42 -17.62
C HIS A 36 2.14 -7.53 -18.77
N VAL A 37 3.03 -6.67 -19.27
CA VAL A 37 2.74 -5.74 -20.37
C VAL A 37 3.85 -5.75 -21.40
N ASP A 38 3.53 -5.30 -22.60
CA ASP A 38 4.52 -5.08 -23.66
C ASP A 38 5.57 -4.06 -23.22
N VAL A 39 6.82 -4.31 -23.64
CA VAL A 39 7.96 -3.42 -23.40
C VAL A 39 7.88 -2.20 -24.32
N THR A 40 7.10 -1.20 -23.90
CA THR A 40 6.99 0.10 -24.59
C THR A 40 7.56 1.23 -23.73
N PRO A 41 8.09 2.31 -24.32
CA PRO A 41 8.55 3.48 -23.56
C PRO A 41 7.46 4.04 -22.62
N LYS A 42 6.20 4.03 -23.06
CA LYS A 42 5.06 4.45 -22.25
C LYS A 42 4.86 3.57 -21.01
N ASN A 43 4.84 2.25 -21.19
CA ASN A 43 4.63 1.32 -20.06
C ASN A 43 5.81 1.37 -19.08
N ILE A 44 7.04 1.48 -19.60
CA ILE A 44 8.26 1.64 -18.81
C ILE A 44 8.20 2.91 -17.94
N GLU A 45 7.70 4.01 -18.50
CA GLU A 45 7.61 5.29 -17.79
C GLU A 45 6.49 5.29 -16.74
N LEU A 46 5.33 4.73 -17.08
CA LEU A 46 4.19 4.66 -16.16
C LEU A 46 4.42 3.67 -15.01
N LEU A 47 5.00 2.50 -15.25
CA LEU A 47 5.13 1.44 -14.25
C LEU A 47 6.47 1.50 -13.49
N LYS A 48 6.86 2.71 -13.06
CA LYS A 48 8.00 2.93 -12.17
C LYS A 48 7.68 2.47 -10.74
N LYS A 49 8.71 2.03 -10.01
CA LYS A 49 8.58 1.71 -8.58
C LYS A 49 8.03 2.94 -7.84
N GLY A 50 7.06 2.70 -6.95
CA GLY A 50 6.37 3.74 -6.20
C GLY A 50 5.12 4.30 -6.87
N ASN A 51 5.01 4.23 -8.20
CA ASN A 51 3.77 4.59 -8.89
C ASN A 51 2.64 3.63 -8.50
N ILE A 52 1.42 4.14 -8.54
CA ILE A 52 0.23 3.48 -8.02
C ILE A 52 -0.66 3.09 -9.19
N ILE A 53 -1.14 1.86 -9.17
CA ILE A 53 -2.14 1.34 -10.09
C ILE A 53 -3.48 1.16 -9.37
N PHE A 54 -4.56 1.46 -10.07
CA PHE A 54 -5.93 1.23 -9.57
C PHE A 54 -6.90 0.93 -10.72
N ARG A 55 -7.99 0.26 -10.37
CA ARG A 55 -9.06 -0.12 -11.29
C ARG A 55 -10.29 0.73 -11.02
N GLN A 56 -11.17 0.87 -12.01
CA GLN A 56 -12.43 1.59 -11.83
C GLN A 56 -13.50 0.77 -11.09
N ASP A 57 -13.40 -0.56 -11.17
CA ASP A 57 -14.30 -1.53 -10.54
C ASP A 57 -13.86 -1.93 -9.13
N ASP A 58 -12.84 -1.25 -8.58
CA ASP A 58 -12.19 -1.61 -7.33
C ASP A 58 -11.83 -0.38 -6.49
N ASN A 59 -12.09 -0.45 -5.19
CA ASN A 59 -11.71 0.60 -4.24
C ASN A 59 -10.27 0.42 -3.71
N GLU A 60 -9.61 -0.70 -4.05
CA GLU A 60 -8.22 -0.94 -3.68
C GLU A 60 -7.27 -0.39 -4.75
N ALA A 61 -6.23 0.30 -4.30
CA ALA A 61 -5.11 0.73 -5.11
C ALA A 61 -3.83 0.05 -4.62
N MET A 62 -2.89 -0.17 -5.53
CA MET A 62 -1.65 -0.89 -5.26
C MET A 62 -0.46 -0.13 -5.82
N TYR A 63 0.68 -0.12 -5.14
CA TYR A 63 1.90 0.51 -5.66
C TYR A 63 2.85 -0.52 -6.24
N VAL A 64 3.56 -0.13 -7.30
CA VAL A 64 4.60 -0.93 -7.92
C VAL A 64 5.78 -1.05 -6.95
N TYR A 65 6.07 -2.26 -6.47
CA TYR A 65 7.25 -2.52 -5.64
C TYR A 65 8.38 -3.15 -6.45
N TYR A 66 8.04 -3.92 -7.48
CA TYR A 66 8.99 -4.61 -8.34
C TYR A 66 8.61 -4.43 -9.82
N ARG A 67 9.64 -4.32 -10.65
CA ARG A 67 9.54 -4.37 -12.10
C ARG A 67 10.77 -5.06 -12.68
N GLY A 68 10.60 -5.85 -13.72
CA GLY A 68 11.70 -6.52 -14.42
C GLY A 68 11.29 -6.90 -15.85
N PHE A 69 12.28 -7.09 -16.72
CA PHE A 69 12.06 -7.63 -18.06
C PHE A 69 12.12 -9.15 -18.01
N ASN A 70 11.26 -9.81 -18.78
CA ASN A 70 11.23 -11.26 -18.94
C ASN A 70 11.12 -11.58 -20.44
N ASP A 71 11.93 -12.53 -20.92
CA ASP A 71 12.03 -12.97 -22.32
C ASP A 71 11.65 -14.46 -22.50
N GLY A 72 11.14 -15.13 -21.46
CA GLY A 72 11.03 -16.59 -21.38
C GLY A 72 10.21 -17.29 -22.47
N ASP A 73 9.32 -16.57 -23.17
CA ASP A 73 8.45 -17.12 -24.23
C ASP A 73 8.72 -16.51 -25.62
N GLY A 74 9.86 -15.83 -25.81
CA GLY A 74 10.19 -15.14 -27.06
C GLY A 74 9.44 -13.83 -27.30
N VAL A 75 8.69 -13.36 -26.29
CA VAL A 75 8.04 -12.05 -26.27
C VAL A 75 8.58 -11.26 -25.09
N ASP A 76 9.21 -10.12 -25.36
CA ASP A 76 9.69 -9.21 -24.33
C ASP A 76 8.52 -8.65 -23.52
N GLN A 77 8.49 -8.98 -22.23
CA GLN A 77 7.49 -8.50 -21.29
C GLN A 77 8.11 -7.70 -20.14
N LEU A 78 7.43 -6.63 -19.76
CA LEU A 78 7.66 -5.94 -18.50
C LEU A 78 6.75 -6.57 -17.44
N VAL A 79 7.35 -7.33 -16.53
CA VAL A 79 6.68 -7.94 -15.38
C VAL A 79 6.71 -6.96 -14.23
N VAL A 80 5.54 -6.66 -13.67
CA VAL A 80 5.36 -5.68 -12.59
C VAL A 80 4.60 -6.34 -11.45
N LYS A 81 5.12 -6.19 -10.23
CA LYS A 81 4.47 -6.68 -9.02
C LYS A 81 4.16 -5.53 -8.08
N CYS A 82 2.99 -5.59 -7.48
CA CYS A 82 2.43 -4.53 -6.66
C CYS A 82 1.97 -5.05 -5.30
N PHE A 83 2.04 -4.20 -4.30
CA PHE A 83 1.42 -4.41 -2.99
C PHE A 83 0.30 -3.38 -2.79
N SER A 84 -0.73 -3.76 -2.03
CA SER A 84 -1.77 -2.84 -1.55
C SER A 84 -1.17 -1.58 -0.93
N LEU A 85 -1.80 -0.42 -1.14
CA LEU A 85 -1.44 0.82 -0.45
C LEU A 85 -1.49 0.67 1.07
N PHE A 86 -2.28 -0.27 1.60
CA PHE A 86 -2.27 -0.58 3.04
C PHE A 86 -0.85 -0.88 3.55
N ARG A 87 -0.01 -1.51 2.71
CA ARG A 87 1.38 -1.83 3.03
C ARG A 87 2.23 -0.59 3.29
N TRP A 88 1.81 0.64 2.94
CA TRP A 88 2.50 1.87 3.37
C TRP A 88 2.66 2.01 4.89
N THR A 89 1.84 1.31 5.68
CA THR A 89 1.99 1.20 7.13
C THR A 89 3.30 0.52 7.54
N ASP A 90 3.94 -0.28 6.67
CA ASP A 90 5.25 -0.89 6.95
C ASP A 90 6.41 0.12 6.86
N ARG A 91 6.17 1.31 6.30
CA ARG A 91 7.17 2.38 6.16
C ARG A 91 7.44 3.08 7.50
N ARG A 92 6.74 2.73 8.56
CA ARG A 92 6.83 3.40 9.87
C ARG A 92 6.99 2.36 10.97
N ILE A 93 7.94 2.64 11.86
CA ILE A 93 8.22 1.86 13.07
C ILE A 93 7.80 2.67 14.29
N LEU A 94 7.22 1.98 15.27
CA LEU A 94 7.00 2.52 16.61
C LEU A 94 8.34 2.54 17.36
N TRP A 95 9.07 3.67 17.28
CA TRP A 95 10.43 3.83 17.86
C TRP A 95 10.50 3.81 19.39
N GLY A 96 9.35 3.86 20.06
CA GLY A 96 9.26 3.87 21.51
C GLY A 96 8.35 2.76 22.00
N GLN A 97 8.20 2.68 23.31
CA GLN A 97 7.18 1.85 23.93
C GLN A 97 5.84 2.57 23.88
N TYR A 98 4.81 1.87 23.40
CA TYR A 98 3.44 2.33 23.39
C TYR A 98 2.61 1.42 24.27
N ASP A 99 2.06 1.99 25.34
CA ASP A 99 1.16 1.30 26.26
C ASP A 99 -0.28 1.69 25.93
N PHE A 100 -1.04 0.71 25.44
CA PHE A 100 -2.41 0.89 25.03
C PHE A 100 -3.38 0.29 26.05
N ASN A 101 -4.46 1.02 26.31
CA ASN A 101 -5.64 0.53 27.04
C ASN A 101 -6.90 1.02 26.32
N ALA A 102 -7.22 0.38 25.19
CA ALA A 102 -8.29 0.81 24.29
C ALA A 102 -8.80 -0.38 23.47
N THR A 103 -9.85 -0.17 22.66
CA THR A 103 -10.30 -1.19 21.71
C THR A 103 -9.25 -1.41 20.61
N PRO A 104 -9.19 -2.60 19.97
CA PRO A 104 -8.25 -2.87 18.89
C PRO A 104 -8.28 -1.82 17.76
N GLU A 105 -9.48 -1.35 17.40
CA GLU A 105 -9.64 -0.26 16.44
C GLU A 105 -8.92 1.00 16.89
N MET A 106 -9.09 1.40 18.14
CA MET A 106 -8.47 2.61 18.68
C MET A 106 -6.94 2.48 18.79
N ILE A 107 -6.43 1.29 19.10
CA ILE A 107 -4.99 1.00 19.13
C ILE A 107 -4.38 1.20 17.74
N MET A 108 -4.96 0.58 16.71
CA MET A 108 -4.51 0.74 15.32
C MET A 108 -4.56 2.21 14.87
N ARG A 109 -5.66 2.92 15.19
CA ARG A 109 -5.81 4.34 14.87
C ARG A 109 -4.75 5.19 15.54
N GLN A 110 -4.47 4.96 16.83
CA GLN A 110 -3.44 5.70 17.57
C GLN A 110 -2.05 5.46 16.98
N ALA A 111 -1.71 4.21 16.64
CA ALA A 111 -0.45 3.88 15.97
C ALA A 111 -0.29 4.61 14.63
N ILE A 112 -1.34 4.65 13.79
CA ILE A 112 -1.33 5.40 12.52
C ILE A 112 -1.21 6.92 12.76
N ILE A 113 -1.96 7.45 13.74
CA ILE A 113 -1.94 8.88 14.05
C ILE A 113 -0.56 9.32 14.50
N SER A 114 0.05 8.61 15.46
CA SER A 114 1.34 9.00 16.06
C SER A 114 2.54 8.81 15.14
N THR A 115 2.39 8.09 14.02
CA THR A 115 3.53 7.74 13.14
C THR A 115 3.40 8.24 11.70
N MET A 116 2.18 8.45 11.20
CA MET A 116 1.91 8.79 9.79
C MET A 116 1.13 10.09 9.62
N ILE A 117 0.17 10.40 10.49
CA ILE A 117 -0.70 11.58 10.33
C ILE A 117 -0.16 12.79 11.11
N ASN A 118 0.17 12.58 12.38
CA ASN A 118 0.73 13.57 13.29
C ASN A 118 1.97 13.04 14.03
N PRO A 119 3.04 12.66 13.31
CA PRO A 119 4.27 12.21 13.94
C PRO A 119 5.04 13.35 14.60
N ALA A 120 5.80 13.03 15.64
CA ALA A 120 6.72 13.97 16.28
C ALA A 120 7.80 14.48 15.31
N ASP A 121 8.32 13.60 14.46
CA ASP A 121 9.18 13.96 13.33
C ASP A 121 8.33 14.17 12.07
N ALA A 122 8.20 15.42 11.64
CA ALA A 122 7.38 15.81 10.49
C ALA A 122 7.81 15.16 9.17
N SER A 123 9.07 14.74 9.03
CA SER A 123 9.55 14.01 7.84
C SER A 123 8.89 12.64 7.67
N ARG A 124 8.33 12.10 8.76
CA ARG A 124 7.60 10.84 8.77
C ARG A 124 6.14 10.99 8.34
N LYS A 125 5.63 12.20 8.15
CA LYS A 125 4.23 12.39 7.75
C LYS A 125 3.97 11.80 6.37
N ILE A 126 2.80 11.20 6.17
CA ILE A 126 2.31 10.75 4.85
C ILE A 126 0.99 11.46 4.59
N SER A 127 1.03 12.53 3.79
CA SER A 127 -0.10 13.47 3.63
C SER A 127 -1.37 12.85 3.06
N GLN A 128 -1.26 11.73 2.34
CA GLN A 128 -2.38 11.03 1.73
C GLN A 128 -3.15 10.13 2.71
N VAL A 129 -2.58 9.84 3.89
CA VAL A 129 -3.19 8.93 4.87
C VAL A 129 -4.27 9.66 5.66
N GLN A 130 -5.46 9.09 5.66
CA GLN A 130 -6.61 9.58 6.42
C GLN A 130 -7.33 8.40 7.07
N LEU A 131 -7.96 8.65 8.23
CA LEU A 131 -8.76 7.65 8.93
C LEU A 131 -10.25 7.93 8.71
N ALA A 132 -11.00 6.88 8.40
CA ALA A 132 -12.46 6.95 8.39
C ALA A 132 -13.03 7.20 9.80
N ALA A 133 -14.34 7.43 9.90
CA ALA A 133 -15.03 7.54 11.18
C ALA A 133 -14.81 6.26 12.03
N ALA A 134 -14.56 6.45 13.32
CA ALA A 134 -14.38 5.34 14.24
C ALA A 134 -15.71 4.59 14.44
N LYS A 135 -15.64 3.26 14.50
CA LYS A 135 -16.80 2.38 14.73
C LYS A 135 -16.83 1.80 16.15
N ASN A 136 -15.76 2.01 16.92
CA ASN A 136 -15.56 1.48 18.27
C ASN A 136 -15.72 -0.05 18.34
N ILE A 137 -15.07 -0.75 17.40
CA ILE A 137 -15.17 -2.21 17.29
C ILE A 137 -14.34 -2.89 18.39
N GLY A 138 -14.97 -3.87 19.06
CA GLY A 138 -14.33 -4.72 20.06
C GLY A 138 -14.36 -4.14 21.47
N SER A 139 -13.76 -4.89 22.41
CA SER A 139 -13.64 -4.50 23.82
C SER A 139 -12.25 -3.94 24.10
N ALA A 140 -12.12 -3.14 25.16
CA ALA A 140 -10.82 -2.62 25.57
C ALA A 140 -9.86 -3.76 25.95
N ILE A 141 -8.63 -3.66 25.46
CA ILE A 141 -7.53 -4.56 25.80
C ILE A 141 -6.33 -3.74 26.29
N GLN A 142 -5.49 -4.37 27.10
CA GLN A 142 -4.19 -3.83 27.48
C GLN A 142 -3.11 -4.46 26.62
N GLN A 143 -2.32 -3.63 25.94
CA GLN A 143 -1.27 -4.10 25.05
C GLN A 143 -0.08 -3.14 25.07
N GLN A 144 1.11 -3.69 25.22
CA GLN A 144 2.36 -2.96 25.05
C GLN A 144 2.99 -3.34 23.71
N ILE A 145 3.44 -2.33 22.96
CA ILE A 145 4.10 -2.52 21.66
C ILE A 145 5.37 -1.67 21.59
N THR A 146 6.48 -2.29 21.19
CA THR A 146 7.78 -1.64 20.99
C THR A 146 8.45 -2.22 19.75
N ASP A 147 9.16 -1.40 18.98
CA ASP A 147 9.99 -1.79 17.83
C ASP A 147 9.28 -2.61 16.74
N LYS A 148 7.95 -2.47 16.64
CA LYS A 148 7.14 -3.04 15.55
C LYS A 148 6.82 -1.99 14.50
N ASP A 149 6.76 -2.42 13.25
CA ASP A 149 6.16 -1.60 12.19
C ASP A 149 4.63 -1.51 12.38
N VAL A 150 4.05 -0.41 11.87
CA VAL A 150 2.61 -0.14 12.03
C VAL A 150 1.78 -1.18 11.29
N TYR A 151 2.30 -1.74 10.18
CA TYR A 151 1.62 -2.81 9.45
C TYR A 151 1.35 -4.02 10.34
N THR A 152 2.35 -4.47 11.10
CA THR A 152 2.26 -5.61 12.02
C THR A 152 1.30 -5.32 13.16
N VAL A 153 1.23 -4.07 13.63
CA VAL A 153 0.25 -3.66 14.64
C VAL A 153 -1.19 -3.70 14.10
N CYS A 154 -1.38 -3.44 12.81
CA CYS A 154 -2.71 -3.46 12.21
C CYS A 154 -3.15 -4.83 11.68
N GLU A 155 -2.24 -5.81 11.64
CA GLU A 155 -2.53 -7.19 11.20
C GLU A 155 -2.96 -8.11 12.36
N ASN A 156 -2.54 -7.80 13.59
CA ASN A 156 -2.75 -8.62 14.80
C ASN A 156 -3.80 -8.01 15.73
#